data_AF-A0A3G8XDM4-F1
#
_entry.id   AF-A0A3G8XDM4-F1
#
_cell.length_a   1.000
_cell.length_b   1.000
_cell.length_c   1.000
_cell.angle_alpha   90.00
_cell.angle_beta   90.00
_cell.angle_gamma   90.00
#
_symmetry.space_group_name_H-M   'P 1'
#
loop_
_entity.id
_entity.type
_entity.pdbx_description
1 polymer ?
#
loop_
_entity_poly.entity_id
_entity_poly.type
_entity_poly.pdbx_seq_one_letter_code
_entity_poly.pdbx_strand_id
1 'polypeptide(L)'
;MGKASEIEQFVIDKVREIRLLKNVGQKQLSLEMGLSGKFIGNVESTKTPDKYNLNHLNKIAEILECSIKDFFPDKPIPGEIDRIYPK
;
A
#
# COMPACT_ATOMS: atom_id res chain seq x y z
N MET A 1 -2.59 -5.27 -17.94
CA MET A 1 -2.71 -4.54 -16.66
C MET A 1 -1.98 -5.37 -15.62
N GLY A 2 -0.96 -4.82 -14.96
CA GLY A 2 -0.11 -5.58 -14.04
C GLY A 2 -0.81 -5.84 -12.72
N LYS A 3 -0.84 -7.11 -12.28
CA LYS A 3 -1.23 -7.49 -10.93
C LYS A 3 -0.15 -7.00 -9.95
N ALA A 4 -0.53 -6.54 -8.77
CA ALA A 4 0.42 -6.30 -7.68
C ALA A 4 1.21 -7.58 -7.40
N SER A 5 2.50 -7.46 -7.10
CA SER A 5 3.26 -8.61 -6.60
C SER A 5 2.76 -9.03 -5.21
N GLU A 6 3.21 -10.16 -4.70
CA GLU A 6 2.78 -10.66 -3.39
C GLU A 6 3.21 -9.71 -2.27
N ILE A 7 4.41 -9.10 -2.35
CA ILE A 7 4.82 -8.09 -1.36
C ILE A 7 3.98 -6.81 -1.47
N GLU A 8 3.66 -6.37 -2.69
CA GLU A 8 2.84 -5.19 -2.90
C GLU A 8 1.41 -5.42 -2.36
N GLN A 9 0.83 -6.59 -2.62
CA GLN A 9 -0.49 -6.94 -2.10
C GLN A 9 -0.49 -7.07 -0.57
N PHE A 10 0.54 -7.69 0.02
CA PHE A 10 0.69 -7.77 1.47
C PHE A 10 0.68 -6.38 2.12
N VAL A 11 1.45 -5.45 1.56
CA VAL A 11 1.52 -4.07 2.04
C VAL A 11 0.16 -3.37 1.92
N ILE A 12 -0.53 -3.55 0.79
CA ILE A 12 -1.88 -2.99 0.58
C ILE A 12 -2.86 -3.52 1.62
N ASP A 13 -2.85 -4.82 1.88
CA ASP A 13 -3.74 -5.46 2.83
C ASP A 13 -3.45 -5.01 4.27
N LYS A 14 -2.18 -4.84 4.64
CA LYS A 14 -1.79 -4.30 5.96
C LYS A 14 -2.20 -2.86 6.17
N VAL A 15 -2.01 -2.00 5.17
CA VAL A 15 -2.52 -0.62 5.22
C VAL A 15 -4.04 -0.61 5.39
N ARG A 16 -4.76 -1.44 4.62
CA ARG A 16 -6.21 -1.55 4.71
C ARG A 16 -6.68 -2.04 6.08
N GLU A 17 -6.02 -3.04 6.64
CA GLU A 17 -6.29 -3.59 7.98
C GLU A 17 -6.21 -2.48 9.03
N ILE A 18 -5.07 -1.78 9.11
CA ILE A 18 -4.85 -0.71 10.10
C ILE A 18 -5.82 0.45 9.88
N ARG A 19 -6.07 0.83 8.62
CA ARG A 19 -7.03 1.89 8.26
C ARG A 19 -8.44 1.57 8.79
N LEU A 20 -8.89 0.32 8.63
CA LEU A 20 -10.19 -0.13 9.13
C LEU A 20 -10.23 -0.20 10.66
N LEU A 21 -9.17 -0.67 11.31
CA LEU A 21 -9.05 -0.66 12.78
C LEU A 21 -9.15 0.75 13.36
N LYS A 22 -8.66 1.76 12.63
CA LYS A 22 -8.76 3.18 13.00
C LYS A 22 -10.02 3.87 12.51
N ASN A 23 -10.97 3.14 11.91
CA ASN A 23 -12.21 3.67 11.35
C ASN A 23 -12.01 4.79 10.30
N VAL A 24 -10.90 4.76 9.58
CA VAL A 24 -10.57 5.76 8.55
C VAL A 24 -11.12 5.31 7.19
N GLY A 25 -11.86 6.18 6.50
CA GLY A 25 -12.37 5.87 5.16
C GLY A 25 -11.30 5.98 4.06
N GLN A 26 -11.47 5.28 2.92
CA GLN A 26 -10.55 5.39 1.78
C GLN A 26 -10.44 6.83 1.24
N LYS A 27 -11.61 7.48 1.05
CA LYS A 27 -11.67 8.88 0.58
C LYS A 27 -11.03 9.82 1.58
N GLN A 28 -11.29 9.61 2.88
CA GLN A 28 -10.70 10.40 3.95
C GLN A 28 -9.17 10.30 3.94
N LEU A 29 -8.62 9.08 3.98
CA LEU A 29 -7.17 8.88 3.96
C LEU A 29 -6.54 9.49 2.70
N SER A 30 -7.18 9.35 1.54
CA SER A 30 -6.69 9.96 0.29
C SER A 30 -6.56 11.49 0.41
N LEU A 31 -7.55 12.15 1.01
CA LEU A 31 -7.57 13.60 1.18
C LEU A 31 -6.56 14.07 2.24
N GLU A 32 -6.41 13.33 3.34
CA GLU A 32 -5.41 13.61 4.38
C GLU A 32 -3.97 13.41 3.87
N MET A 33 -3.77 12.52 2.90
CA MET A 33 -2.52 12.41 2.15
C MET A 33 -2.28 13.56 1.16
N GLY A 34 -3.26 14.45 0.95
CA GLY A 34 -3.20 15.52 -0.07
C GLY A 34 -3.35 15.01 -1.51
N LEU A 35 -3.97 13.85 -1.71
CA LEU A 35 -4.15 13.20 -3.01
C LEU A 35 -5.62 13.23 -3.46
N SER A 36 -5.86 12.79 -4.70
CA SER A 36 -7.22 12.60 -5.22
C SER A 36 -8.01 11.67 -4.31
N GLY A 37 -9.26 12.01 -3.98
CA GLY A 37 -10.15 11.21 -3.12
C GLY A 37 -10.42 9.77 -3.59
N LYS A 38 -9.95 9.39 -4.78
CA LYS A 38 -10.04 8.03 -5.34
C LYS A 38 -8.75 7.21 -5.14
N PHE A 39 -7.65 7.82 -4.68
CA PHE A 39 -6.33 7.21 -4.67
C PHE A 39 -6.28 5.91 -3.88
N ILE A 40 -6.70 5.92 -2.61
CA ILE A 40 -6.73 4.71 -1.78
C ILE A 40 -7.69 3.66 -2.36
N GLY A 41 -8.84 4.10 -2.88
CA GLY A 41 -9.80 3.19 -3.50
C GLY A 41 -9.26 2.49 -4.75
N ASN A 42 -8.39 3.18 -5.51
CA ASN A 42 -7.68 2.57 -6.62
C ASN A 42 -6.65 1.56 -6.12
N VAL A 43 -5.76 1.95 -5.19
CA VAL A 43 -4.71 1.06 -4.66
C VAL A 43 -5.30 -0.21 -4.00
N GLU A 44 -6.39 -0.10 -3.25
CA GLU A 44 -7.04 -1.25 -2.61
C GLU A 44 -7.93 -2.07 -3.56
N SER A 45 -8.06 -1.67 -4.83
CA SER A 45 -8.86 -2.36 -5.82
C SER A 45 -8.01 -3.33 -6.63
N THR A 46 -8.49 -4.56 -6.77
CA THR A 46 -7.88 -5.58 -7.65
C THR A 46 -7.96 -5.24 -9.14
N LYS A 47 -8.67 -4.15 -9.49
CA LYS A 47 -8.90 -3.72 -10.88
C LYS A 47 -7.90 -2.68 -11.37
N THR A 48 -7.04 -2.13 -10.51
CA THR A 48 -6.03 -1.15 -10.92
C THR A 48 -4.62 -1.66 -10.62
N PRO A 49 -3.61 -1.19 -11.37
CA PRO A 49 -2.22 -1.53 -11.11
C PRO A 49 -1.57 -0.58 -10.06
N ASP A 50 -2.37 0.24 -9.37
CA ASP A 50 -1.86 1.26 -8.46
C ASP A 50 -1.30 0.62 -7.19
N LYS A 51 -0.19 1.16 -6.69
CA LYS A 51 0.47 0.67 -5.48
C LYS A 51 1.06 1.78 -4.65
N TYR A 52 1.27 1.49 -3.37
CA TYR A 52 1.99 2.40 -2.49
C TYR A 52 3.49 2.38 -2.82
N ASN A 53 4.09 3.57 -2.85
CA ASN A 53 5.53 3.72 -2.78
C ASN A 53 5.92 4.05 -1.33
N LEU A 54 7.23 4.14 -1.06
CA LEU A 54 7.72 4.42 0.29
C LEU A 54 7.24 5.77 0.85
N ASN A 55 7.07 6.80 0.01
CA ASN A 55 6.56 8.10 0.44
C ASN A 55 5.09 8.02 0.85
N HIS A 56 4.28 7.26 0.10
CA HIS A 56 2.89 7.00 0.44
C HIS A 56 2.81 6.28 1.79
N LEU A 57 3.60 5.21 1.98
CA LEU A 57 3.61 4.45 3.23
C LEU A 57 4.06 5.31 4.42
N ASN A 58 5.09 6.12 4.26
CA ASN A 58 5.52 7.03 5.32
C ASN A 58 4.40 8.00 5.74
N LYS A 59 3.71 8.60 4.77
CA LYS A 59 2.61 9.53 5.06
C LYS A 59 1.40 8.82 5.67
N ILE A 60 1.09 7.62 5.21
CA ILE A 60 0.01 6.79 5.77
C ILE A 60 0.33 6.40 7.21
N ALA A 61 1.57 6.04 7.54
CA ALA A 61 1.98 5.73 8.92
C ALA A 61 1.82 6.93 9.86
N GLU A 62 2.14 8.15 9.39
CA GLU A 62 1.92 9.38 10.13
C GLU A 62 0.43 9.60 10.42
N ILE A 63 -0.42 9.53 9.38
CA ILE A 63 -1.87 9.74 9.47
C ILE A 63 -2.54 8.67 10.35
N LEU A 64 -2.15 7.41 10.16
CA LEU A 64 -2.68 6.28 10.92
C LEU A 64 -1.96 6.09 12.24
N GLU A 65 -1.07 6.99 12.68
CA GLU A 65 -0.34 6.93 13.96
C GLU A 65 0.16 5.50 14.28
N CYS A 66 0.88 4.89 13.33
CA CYS A 66 1.45 3.55 13.47
C CYS A 66 2.91 3.54 13.00
N SER A 67 3.63 2.45 13.24
CA SER A 67 4.96 2.31 12.68
C SER A 67 4.86 2.06 11.19
N ILE A 68 5.74 2.66 10.39
CA ILE A 68 5.87 2.29 8.97
C ILE A 68 6.21 0.81 8.80
N LYS A 69 6.84 0.18 9.81
CA LYS A 69 7.16 -1.24 9.83
C LYS A 69 5.92 -2.13 9.86
N ASP A 70 4.80 -1.64 10.39
CA ASP A 70 3.56 -2.41 10.54
C ASP A 70 2.95 -2.79 9.18
N PHE A 71 3.39 -2.16 8.09
CA PHE A 71 2.96 -2.49 6.73
C PHE A 71 3.74 -3.63 6.07
N PHE A 72 4.83 -4.08 6.66
CA PHE A 72 5.76 -5.02 6.01
C PHE A 72 5.79 -6.38 6.72
N PRO A 73 6.14 -7.46 6.01
CA PRO A 73 6.32 -8.75 6.64
C PRO A 73 7.65 -8.80 7.42
N ASP A 74 7.69 -9.60 8.49
CA ASP A 74 8.91 -9.80 9.28
C ASP A 74 10.00 -10.57 8.53
N LYS A 75 9.61 -11.36 7.53
CA LYS A 75 10.50 -12.15 6.68
C LYS A 75 10.24 -11.84 5.20
N PRO A 76 11.25 -11.96 4.34
CA PRO A 76 11.06 -11.81 2.90
C PRO A 76 10.00 -12.78 2.37
N ILE A 77 9.22 -12.31 1.40
CA ILE A 77 8.35 -13.19 0.59
C ILE A 77 9.22 -13.79 -0.52
N PRO A 78 9.36 -15.14 -0.61
CA PRO A 78 10.22 -15.78 -1.61
C PRO A 78 9.76 -15.51 -3.05
N GLY A 79 10.70 -15.27 -3.98
CA GLY A 79 10.45 -15.43 -5.43
C GLY A 79 10.05 -14.18 -6.23
N GLU A 80 10.39 -12.97 -5.82
CA GLU A 80 9.80 -11.76 -6.43
C GLU A 80 10.61 -11.04 -7.53
N ILE A 81 11.85 -11.46 -7.84
CA ILE A 81 12.66 -10.77 -8.86
C ILE A 81 13.22 -11.73 -9.92
N ASP A 82 12.41 -12.00 -10.94
CA ASP A 82 12.90 -12.41 -12.26
C ASP A 82 13.07 -11.16 -13.15
N ARG A 83 14.02 -10.29 -12.79
CA ARG A 83 14.47 -9.20 -13.68
C ARG A 83 15.84 -9.54 -14.23
N ILE A 84 15.85 -10.32 -15.31
CA ILE A 84 17.00 -10.39 -16.20
C ILE A 84 17.12 -9.00 -16.82
N TYR A 85 18.08 -8.19 -16.39
CA TYR A 85 18.45 -7.02 -17.16
C TYR A 85 19.11 -7.53 -18.45
N PRO A 86 18.48 -7.39 -19.64
CA PRO A 86 19.24 -7.60 -20.86
C PRO A 86 20.40 -6.61 -20.86
N LYS A 87 21.61 -7.13 -21.05
CA LYS A 87 22.79 -6.30 -21.33
C LYS A 87 22.60 -5.52 -22.62
#